data_AF-K2AVZ7-F1
#
_entry.id   AF-K2AVZ7-F1
#
_cell.length_a   1.000
_cell.length_b   1.000
_cell.length_c   1.000
_cell.angle_alpha   90.00
_cell.angle_beta   90.00
_cell.angle_gamma   90.00
#
_symmetry.space_group_name_H-M   'P 1'
#
loop_
_entity.id
_entity.type
_entity.pdbx_description
1 polymer ?
#
loop_
_entity_poly.entity_id
_entity_poly.type
_entity_poly.pdbx_seq_one_letter_code
_entity_poly.pdbx_strand_id
1 'polypeptide(L)'
;MFEDRLRAGHKLMFFPEGTSTDAIRVLPFKSTLFAAFYSHGLDRILYIQPVTVAYHAPQGEDPRFYGWWGEMDFAPHLLQILAARKQGRVEVIFHPEVPVDAFASRKELAAHCERVIRASHPLAET
;
A
#
# COMPACT_ATOMS: atom_id res chain seq x y z
N MET A 1 -11.35 3.20 20.80
CA MET A 1 -12.04 3.23 19.48
C MET A 1 -11.32 2.42 18.40
N PHE A 2 -10.04 2.65 18.10
CA PHE A 2 -9.32 1.88 17.07
C PHE A 2 -9.15 0.41 17.45
N GLU A 3 -8.59 0.16 18.64
CA GLU A 3 -8.41 -1.19 19.19
C GLU A 3 -9.74 -1.94 19.35
N ASP A 4 -10.78 -1.29 19.89
CA ASP A 4 -12.10 -1.91 20.06
C ASP A 4 -12.67 -2.41 18.72
N ARG A 5 -12.44 -1.65 17.63
CA ARG A 5 -12.88 -2.05 16.28
C ARG A 5 -12.09 -3.24 15.76
N LEU A 6 -10.77 -3.27 15.96
CA LEU A 6 -9.94 -4.42 15.57
C LEU A 6 -10.34 -5.67 16.35
N ARG A 7 -10.60 -5.55 17.66
CA ARG A 7 -11.09 -6.66 18.51
C ARG A 7 -12.49 -7.13 18.12
N ALA A 8 -13.32 -6.24 17.58
CA ALA A 8 -14.62 -6.59 16.99
C ALA A 8 -14.50 -7.27 15.61
N GLY A 9 -13.28 -7.54 15.11
CA GLY A 9 -13.04 -8.19 13.82
C GLY A 9 -13.19 -7.27 12.61
N HIS A 10 -13.22 -5.94 12.82
CA HIS A 10 -13.25 -5.01 11.70
C HIS A 10 -11.90 -5.00 10.98
N LYS A 11 -11.97 -4.98 9.64
CA LYS A 11 -10.79 -4.91 8.78
C LYS A 11 -10.29 -3.47 8.70
N LEU A 12 -8.98 -3.31 8.76
CA LEU A 12 -8.31 -2.03 8.57
C LEU A 12 -7.45 -2.09 7.31
N MET A 13 -7.61 -1.09 6.45
CA MET A 13 -6.69 -0.82 5.34
C MET A 13 -5.95 0.47 5.65
N PHE A 14 -4.64 0.49 5.42
CA PHE A 14 -3.80 1.67 5.63
C PHE A 14 -2.65 1.69 4.61
N PHE A 15 -2.12 2.87 4.35
CA PHE A 15 -1.00 3.09 3.43
C PHE A 15 0.27 3.38 4.24
N PRO A 16 1.20 2.43 4.34
CA PRO A 16 2.35 2.53 5.24
C PRO A 16 3.39 3.57 4.82
N GLU A 17 3.35 4.05 3.57
CA GLU A 17 4.20 5.13 3.05
C GLU A 17 3.77 6.50 3.64
N GLY A 18 2.49 6.63 4.01
CA GLY A 18 1.92 7.83 4.63
C GLY A 18 1.95 9.06 3.72
N THR A 19 1.92 8.88 2.40
CA THR A 19 1.75 9.90 1.35
C THR A 19 1.36 9.21 0.03
N SER A 20 0.85 9.96 -0.94
CA SER A 20 0.66 9.48 -2.33
C SER A 20 1.98 9.52 -3.11
N THR A 21 2.11 8.66 -4.14
CA THR A 21 3.34 8.51 -4.94
C THR A 21 3.06 8.56 -6.44
N ASP A 22 4.13 8.50 -7.23
CA ASP A 22 4.08 8.45 -8.69
C ASP A 22 3.60 7.11 -9.28
N ALA A 23 3.07 6.22 -8.43
CA ALA A 23 2.51 4.91 -8.76
C ALA A 23 3.51 3.88 -9.35
N ILE A 24 4.79 4.23 -9.47
CA ILE A 24 5.83 3.34 -10.00
C ILE A 24 6.87 2.93 -8.96
N ARG A 25 6.97 3.67 -7.85
CA ARG A 25 7.92 3.40 -6.75
C ARG A 25 7.20 3.04 -5.45
N VAL A 26 7.82 2.12 -4.71
CA VAL A 26 7.45 1.80 -3.32
C VAL A 26 8.34 2.63 -2.38
N LEU A 27 7.78 3.57 -1.62
CA LEU A 27 8.52 4.34 -0.62
C LEU A 27 8.77 3.53 0.65
N PRO A 28 9.74 3.93 1.50
CA PRO A 28 9.98 3.28 2.78
C PRO A 28 8.74 3.28 3.68
N PHE A 29 8.48 2.17 4.35
CA PHE A 29 7.32 2.05 5.22
C PHE A 29 7.57 2.72 6.56
N LYS A 30 6.65 3.61 6.97
CA LYS A 30 6.66 4.27 8.27
C LYS A 30 6.27 3.26 9.35
N SER A 31 7.28 2.64 9.98
CA SER A 31 7.09 1.66 11.06
C SER A 31 6.26 2.16 12.26
N THR A 32 6.04 3.48 12.40
CA THR A 32 5.16 4.05 13.43
C THR A 32 3.70 3.71 13.20
N LEU A 33 3.27 3.55 11.94
CA LEU A 33 1.91 3.13 11.58
C LEU A 33 1.62 1.68 11.96
N PHE A 34 2.66 0.86 12.12
CA PHE A 34 2.54 -0.52 12.60
C PHE A 34 2.50 -0.64 14.12
N ALA A 35 2.77 0.44 14.87
CA ALA A 35 2.87 0.38 16.33
C ALA A 35 1.56 -0.05 16.99
N ALA A 36 0.42 0.36 16.44
CA ALA A 36 -0.89 0.07 16.99
C ALA A 36 -1.25 -1.43 16.93
N PHE A 37 -0.54 -2.25 16.15
CA PHE A 37 -0.77 -3.70 16.10
C PHE A 37 -0.11 -4.47 17.25
N TYR A 38 0.81 -3.83 17.98
CA TYR A 38 1.52 -4.41 19.12
C TYR A 38 0.93 -4.00 20.48
N SER A 39 -0.15 -3.21 20.51
CA SER A 39 -0.72 -2.73 21.76
C SER A 39 -1.63 -3.78 22.41
N HIS A 40 -1.55 -3.93 23.73
CA HIS A 40 -2.50 -4.68 24.56
C HIS A 40 -2.76 -6.13 24.10
N GLY A 41 -1.78 -6.81 23.49
CA GLY A 41 -1.92 -8.19 23.05
C GLY A 41 -2.62 -8.37 21.70
N LEU A 42 -2.82 -7.28 20.93
CA LEU A 42 -3.35 -7.35 19.56
C LEU A 42 -2.46 -8.17 18.63
N ASP A 43 -1.15 -8.21 18.89
CA ASP A 43 -0.16 -8.97 18.14
C ASP A 43 -0.49 -10.47 18.04
N ARG A 44 -1.17 -11.02 19.05
CA ARG A 44 -1.54 -12.43 19.13
C ARG A 44 -2.82 -12.81 18.40
N ILE A 45 -3.58 -11.82 17.94
CA ILE A 45 -4.89 -12.04 17.30
C ILE A 45 -4.98 -11.41 15.91
N LEU A 46 -3.99 -10.62 15.51
CA LEU A 46 -3.98 -9.91 14.24
C LEU A 46 -3.03 -10.54 13.24
N TYR A 47 -3.49 -10.52 11.99
CA TYR A 47 -2.71 -10.83 10.80
C TYR A 47 -2.64 -9.57 9.94
N ILE A 48 -1.49 -9.38 9.29
CA ILE A 48 -1.32 -8.36 8.26
C ILE A 48 -1.29 -9.05 6.91
N GLN A 49 -2.11 -8.54 6.00
CA GLN A 49 -2.15 -8.95 4.60
C GLN A 49 -1.43 -7.89 3.76
N PRO A 50 -0.18 -8.11 3.30
CA PRO A 50 0.45 -7.20 2.36
C PRO A 50 -0.32 -7.26 1.03
N VAL A 51 -0.53 -6.09 0.41
CA VAL A 51 -1.21 -5.97 -0.88
C VAL A 51 -0.43 -5.00 -1.76
N THR A 52 -0.03 -5.46 -2.95
CA THR A 52 0.56 -4.59 -3.97
C THR A 52 -0.55 -4.08 -4.88
N VAL A 53 -0.55 -2.78 -5.16
CA VAL A 53 -1.42 -2.17 -6.18
C VAL A 53 -0.53 -1.57 -7.26
N ALA A 54 -0.57 -2.15 -8.46
CA ALA A 54 0.23 -1.72 -9.59
C ALA A 54 -0.65 -1.09 -10.67
N TYR A 55 -0.32 0.14 -11.05
CA TYR A 55 -1.05 0.87 -12.08
C TYR A 55 -0.31 0.72 -13.41
N HIS A 56 -0.96 0.10 -14.38
CA HIS A 56 -0.44 -0.01 -15.73
C HIS A 56 -1.09 1.07 -16.59
N ALA A 57 -0.29 2.01 -17.08
CA ALA A 57 -0.74 3.06 -17.98
C ALA A 57 -1.38 2.50 -19.27
N PRO A 58 -2.24 3.28 -19.95
CA PRO A 58 -2.66 2.95 -21.31
C PRO A 58 -1.46 2.74 -22.23
N GLN A 59 -1.62 1.88 -23.25
CA GLN A 59 -0.55 1.58 -24.18
C GLN A 59 -0.05 2.86 -24.89
N GLY A 60 1.23 3.16 -24.73
CA GLY A 60 1.89 4.33 -25.33
C GLY A 60 1.90 5.59 -24.46
N GLU A 61 1.26 5.56 -23.29
CA GLU A 61 1.30 6.64 -22.31
C GLU A 61 2.48 6.50 -21.34
N ASP A 62 2.80 7.57 -20.63
CA ASP A 62 3.79 7.55 -19.54
C ASP A 62 3.38 6.52 -18.47
N PRO A 63 4.28 5.65 -17.97
CA PRO A 63 3.97 4.70 -16.89
C PRO A 63 3.35 5.34 -15.63
N ARG A 64 3.61 6.63 -15.40
CA ARG A 64 3.07 7.42 -14.30
C ARG A 64 1.70 8.04 -14.62
N PHE A 65 1.05 7.65 -15.71
CA PHE A 65 -0.23 8.22 -16.18
C PHE A 65 -1.31 8.29 -15.09
N TYR A 66 -1.33 7.31 -14.18
CA TYR A 66 -2.28 7.26 -13.06
C TYR A 66 -1.70 7.75 -11.72
N GLY A 67 -0.41 8.11 -11.68
CA GLY A 67 0.21 8.61 -10.48
C GLY A 67 -0.35 9.98 -10.10
N TRP A 68 -0.62 10.17 -8.81
CA TRP A 68 -1.08 11.45 -8.27
C TRP A 68 -0.19 11.84 -7.09
N TRP A 69 0.75 12.76 -7.32
CA TRP A 69 1.76 13.13 -6.34
C TRP A 69 2.12 14.63 -6.42
N GLY A 70 2.70 15.15 -5.34
CA GLY A 70 3.12 16.55 -5.26
C GLY A 70 1.95 17.52 -5.34
N GLU A 71 2.12 18.61 -6.10
CA GLU A 71 1.16 19.72 -6.23
C GLU A 71 0.15 19.50 -7.38
N MET A 72 -0.16 18.24 -7.72
CA MET A 72 -1.10 17.95 -8.81
C MET A 72 -2.54 18.27 -8.39
N ASP A 73 -3.17 19.19 -9.12
CA ASP A 73 -4.58 19.52 -8.94
C ASP A 73 -5.49 18.32 -9.28
N PHE A 74 -6.48 18.06 -8.42
CA PHE A 74 -7.39 16.93 -8.55
C PHE A 74 -8.23 16.98 -9.84
N ALA A 75 -8.83 18.13 -10.16
CA ALA A 75 -9.78 18.24 -11.27
C ALA A 75 -9.14 18.04 -12.66
N PRO A 76 -7.99 18.67 -12.99
CA PRO A 76 -7.27 18.39 -14.24
C PRO A 76 -6.82 16.92 -14.35
N HIS A 77 -6.34 16.34 -13.25
CA HIS A 77 -5.90 14.93 -13.24
C HIS A 77 -7.07 13.96 -13.48
N LEU A 78 -8.23 14.20 -12.85
CA LEU A 78 -9.43 13.42 -13.09
C LEU A 78 -9.90 13.52 -14.55
N LEU A 79 -9.90 14.72 -15.13
CA LEU A 79 -10.27 14.93 -16.54
C LEU A 79 -9.33 14.20 -17.49
N GLN A 80 -8.02 14.23 -17.25
CA GLN A 80 -7.03 13.48 -18.04
C GLN A 80 -7.36 11.99 -18.06
N ILE A 81 -7.66 11.41 -16.89
CA ILE A 81 -8.00 9.98 -16.78
C ILE A 81 -9.31 9.67 -17.52
N LEU A 82 -10.36 10.47 -17.30
CA LEU A 82 -11.68 10.24 -17.89
C LEU A 82 -11.72 10.46 -19.42
N ALA A 83 -10.88 11.38 -19.92
CA ALA A 83 -10.80 11.68 -21.35
C ALA A 83 -9.93 10.69 -22.16
N ALA A 84 -9.23 9.76 -21.48
CA ALA A 84 -8.35 8.80 -22.15
C ALA A 84 -9.15 7.85 -23.06
N ARG A 85 -8.78 7.81 -24.35
CA ARG A 85 -9.46 6.98 -25.37
C ARG A 85 -9.30 5.48 -25.11
N LYS A 86 -8.16 5.07 -24.55
CA LYS A 86 -7.89 3.71 -24.07
C LYS A 86 -7.49 3.82 -22.61
N GLN A 87 -8.03 2.95 -21.78
CA GLN A 87 -7.63 2.84 -20.39
C GLN A 87 -6.51 1.81 -20.25
N GLY A 88 -5.70 1.98 -19.22
CA GLY A 88 -4.79 0.96 -18.73
C GLY A 88 -5.51 -0.03 -17.83
N ARG A 89 -4.82 -0.56 -16.82
CA ARG A 89 -5.42 -1.46 -15.82
C ARG A 89 -4.77 -1.28 -14.45
N VAL A 90 -5.49 -1.70 -13.42
CA VAL A 90 -4.95 -1.83 -12.06
C VAL A 90 -4.80 -3.32 -11.75
N GLU A 91 -3.61 -3.73 -11.34
CA GLU A 91 -3.34 -5.06 -10.84
C GLU A 91 -3.25 -5.01 -9.31
N VAL A 92 -3.98 -5.90 -8.64
CA VAL A 92 -4.01 -6.00 -7.17
C VAL A 92 -3.51 -7.38 -6.78
N ILE A 93 -2.36 -7.43 -6.12
CA ILE A 93 -1.68 -8.67 -5.75
C ILE A 93 -1.78 -8.83 -4.23
N PHE A 94 -2.53 -9.85 -3.81
CA PHE A 94 -2.59 -10.26 -2.41
C PHE A 94 -1.46 -11.23 -2.13
N HIS A 95 -0.65 -10.91 -1.13
CA HIS A 95 0.46 -11.77 -0.70
C HIS A 95 0.00 -12.81 0.32
N PRO A 96 0.85 -13.68 0.87
CA PRO A 96 0.50 -14.42 2.06
C PRO A 96 0.31 -13.47 3.26
N GLU A 97 -0.72 -13.71 4.07
CA GLU A 97 -0.87 -13.01 5.34
C GLU A 97 0.21 -13.44 6.34
N VAL A 98 0.59 -12.53 7.22
CA VAL A 98 1.59 -12.79 8.26
C VAL A 98 1.03 -12.44 9.64
N PRO A 99 1.19 -13.32 10.64
CA PRO A 99 0.78 -13.00 12.00
C PRO A 99 1.71 -11.93 12.59
N VAL A 100 1.16 -11.02 13.38
CA VAL A 100 1.93 -9.90 13.94
C VAL A 100 2.96 -10.39 14.96
N ASP A 101 2.64 -11.42 15.74
CA ASP A 101 3.51 -12.02 16.75
C ASP A 101 4.70 -12.83 16.20
N ALA A 102 4.74 -13.10 14.88
CA ALA A 102 5.92 -13.70 14.23
C ALA A 102 7.10 -12.72 14.09
N PHE A 103 6.93 -11.45 14.43
CA PHE A 103 7.97 -10.41 14.32
C PHE A 103 8.24 -9.78 15.68
N ALA A 104 9.52 -9.66 16.04
CA ALA A 104 9.91 -9.16 17.36
C ALA A 104 9.62 -7.67 17.54
N SER A 105 9.41 -6.93 16.44
CA SER A 105 9.09 -5.51 16.52
C SER A 105 8.32 -4.98 15.32
N ARG A 106 7.62 -3.86 15.53
CA ARG A 106 6.97 -3.06 14.47
C ARG A 106 7.91 -2.67 13.32
N LYS A 107 9.22 -2.57 13.57
CA LYS A 107 10.21 -2.25 12.54
C LYS A 107 10.46 -3.45 11.63
N GLU A 108 10.55 -4.65 12.20
CA GLU A 108 10.76 -5.89 11.44
C GLU A 108 9.54 -6.23 10.59
N LEU A 109 8.34 -6.11 11.16
CA LEU A 109 7.09 -6.33 10.43
C LEU A 109 6.94 -5.34 9.27
N ALA A 110 7.17 -4.05 9.51
CA ALA A 110 7.13 -3.04 8.45
C ALA A 110 8.14 -3.34 7.32
N ALA A 111 9.38 -3.68 7.68
CA ALA A 111 10.42 -4.01 6.72
C ALA A 111 10.12 -5.30 5.95
N HIS A 112 9.49 -6.29 6.58
CA HIS A 112 9.05 -7.50 5.90
C HIS A 112 7.98 -7.18 4.85
N CYS A 113 6.92 -6.46 5.24
CA CYS A 113 5.85 -6.07 4.32
C CYS A 113 6.39 -5.23 3.15
N GLU A 114 7.32 -4.30 3.43
CA GLU A 114 7.96 -3.49 2.39
C GLU A 114 8.74 -4.37 1.40
N ARG A 115 9.53 -5.33 1.87
CA ARG A 115 10.29 -6.25 0.99
C ARG A 115 9.37 -7.09 0.11
N VAL A 116 8.30 -7.64 0.68
CA VAL A 116 7.32 -8.46 -0.05
C VAL A 116 6.65 -7.63 -1.16
N ILE A 117 6.20 -6.43 -0.82
CA ILE A 117 5.53 -5.53 -1.78
C ILE A 117 6.50 -5.06 -2.86
N ARG A 118 7.72 -4.64 -2.48
CA ARG A 118 8.76 -4.19 -3.42
C ARG A 118 9.16 -5.28 -4.41
N ALA A 119 9.38 -6.50 -3.93
CA ALA A 119 9.77 -7.64 -4.78
C ALA A 119 8.68 -8.05 -5.79
N SER A 120 7.43 -7.70 -5.50
CA SER A 120 6.27 -8.05 -6.32
C SER A 120 5.74 -6.89 -7.15
N HIS A 121 6.28 -5.68 -6.98
CA HIS A 121 5.84 -4.51 -7.72
C HIS A 121 6.46 -4.52 -9.12
N PRO A 122 5.68 -4.77 -10.19
CA PRO A 122 6.21 -5.05 -11.52
C PRO A 122 6.95 -3.88 -12.17
N LEU A 123 6.78 -2.67 -11.63
CA LEU A 123 7.41 -1.44 -12.11
C LEU A 123 8.47 -0.87 -11.15
N ALA A 124 8.68 -1.48 -9.98
CA ALA A 124 9.69 -0.98 -9.06
C ALA A 124 11.06 -1.52 -9.50
N GLU A 125 11.96 -0.62 -9.90
CA GLU A 125 13.38 -0.98 -10.11
C GLU A 125 13.99 -1.48 -8.79
N THR A 126 14.81 -2.52 -8.89
CA THR A 126 15.41 -3.25 -7.76
C THR A 126 16.49 -2.45 -7.05
#